data_AF-A0A480BUE9-F1
#
_entry.id   AF-A0A480BUE9-F1
#
_cell.length_a   1.000
_cell.length_b   1.000
_cell.length_c   1.000
_cell.angle_alpha   90.00
_cell.angle_beta   90.00
_cell.angle_gamma   90.00
#
_symmetry.space_group_name_H-M   'P 1'
#
loop_
_entity.id
_entity.type
_entity.pdbx_description
1 polymer ?
#
loop_
_entity_poly.entity_id
_entity_poly.type
_entity_poly.pdbx_seq_one_letter_code
_entity_poly.pdbx_strand_id
1 'polypeptide(L)'
;MLDRLREDIDCVFARDPAARNRFEVATTYPGLHALWLHRLAHWLWARRLRWPARVVSYLSRFLTGIEIHPGARIGRRFFIDHGMGVVIGETAEIGDDCTLYHGVTLGGT
;
A
#
# COMPACT_ATOMS: atom_id res chain seq x y z
N MET A 1 -11.63 10.70 -2.16
CA MET A 1 -10.29 10.18 -2.53
C MET A 1 -9.19 11.01 -1.87
N LEU A 2 -9.26 12.35 -1.96
CA LEU A 2 -8.33 13.26 -1.28
C LEU A 2 -8.31 13.08 0.26
N ASP A 3 -9.47 12.84 0.89
CA ASP A 3 -9.51 12.63 2.34
C ASP A 3 -8.76 11.38 2.80
N ARG A 4 -8.73 10.33 1.96
CA ARG A 4 -7.95 9.12 2.24
C ARG A 4 -6.45 9.36 2.10
N LEU A 5 -6.01 10.17 1.14
CA LEU A 5 -4.60 10.52 1.00
C LEU A 5 -4.09 11.29 2.22
N ARG A 6 -4.90 12.24 2.72
CA ARG A 6 -4.59 12.98 3.94
C ARG A 6 -4.52 12.05 5.15
N GLU A 7 -5.52 11.17 5.30
CA GLU A 7 -5.56 10.18 6.38
C GLU A 7 -4.37 9.21 6.33
N ASP A 8 -3.99 8.73 5.14
CA ASP A 8 -2.84 7.84 4.97
C ASP A 8 -1.54 8.58 5.41
N ILE A 9 -1.37 9.86 5.05
CA ILE A 9 -0.21 10.68 5.49
C ILE A 9 -0.24 10.93 7.00
N ASP A 10 -1.38 11.33 7.56
CA ASP A 10 -1.51 11.61 8.99
C ASP A 10 -1.30 10.32 9.83
N CYS A 11 -1.64 9.14 9.28
CA CYS A 11 -1.33 7.84 9.88
C CYS A 11 0.17 7.61 10.04
N VAL A 12 0.98 8.03 9.06
CA VAL A 12 2.45 7.96 9.16
C VAL A 12 2.95 8.82 10.32
N PHE A 13 2.49 10.07 10.43
CA PHE A 13 2.88 10.95 11.54
C PHE A 13 2.52 10.39 12.92
N ALA A 14 1.39 9.68 13.01
CA ALA A 14 0.95 9.10 14.27
C ALA A 14 1.77 7.87 14.69
N ARG A 15 2.46 7.19 13.76
CA ARG A 15 3.08 5.88 13.98
C ARG A 15 4.58 5.84 13.77
N ASP A 16 5.13 6.75 12.98
CA ASP A 16 6.55 6.84 12.70
C ASP A 16 7.15 8.12 13.31
N PRO A 17 7.97 8.01 14.38
CA PRO A 17 8.67 9.14 14.99
C PRO A 17 9.65 9.85 14.03
N ALA A 18 10.08 9.19 12.95
CA ALA A 18 11.00 9.76 11.97
C ALA A 18 10.31 10.69 10.96
N ALA A 19 8.97 10.71 10.91
CA ALA A 19 8.22 11.55 10.00
C ALA A 19 8.31 13.04 10.39
N ARG A 20 9.04 13.84 9.60
CA ARG A 20 9.30 15.26 9.93
C ARG A 20 8.29 16.23 9.33
N ASN A 21 7.89 16.03 8.07
CA ASN A 21 6.99 16.95 7.36
C ASN A 21 6.24 16.24 6.23
N ARG A 22 5.05 16.76 5.88
CA ARG A 22 4.13 16.10 4.94
C ARG A 22 4.70 15.92 3.54
N PHE A 23 5.56 16.85 3.09
CA PHE A 23 6.18 16.78 1.77
C PHE A 23 7.15 15.59 1.69
N GLU A 24 8.03 15.46 2.68
CA GLU A 24 8.90 14.30 2.81
C GLU A 24 8.08 13.01 2.87
N VAL A 25 7.11 12.92 3.79
CA VAL A 25 6.25 11.73 3.91
C VAL A 25 5.59 11.36 2.59
N ALA A 26 5.02 12.33 1.87
CA ALA A 26 4.36 12.09 0.61
C ALA A 26 5.33 11.69 -0.53
N THR A 27 6.61 12.06 -0.46
CA THR A 27 7.57 11.90 -1.57
C THR A 27 8.61 10.81 -1.34
N THR A 28 8.83 10.36 -0.10
CA THR A 28 9.91 9.42 0.22
C THR A 28 9.48 8.17 0.98
N TYR A 29 8.18 7.99 1.26
CA TYR A 29 7.70 6.79 1.96
C TYR A 29 7.19 5.73 0.98
N PRO A 30 7.96 4.65 0.74
CA PRO A 30 7.59 3.61 -0.22
C PRO A 30 6.30 2.88 0.19
N GLY A 31 6.03 2.75 1.50
CA GLY A 31 4.79 2.18 2.01
C GLY A 31 3.54 2.95 1.58
N LEU A 32 3.60 4.29 1.61
CA LEU A 32 2.51 5.14 1.12
C LEU A 32 2.35 5.02 -0.39
N HIS A 33 3.45 5.06 -1.14
CA HIS A 33 3.41 4.92 -2.59
C HIS A 33 2.83 3.58 -3.02
N ALA A 34 3.20 2.50 -2.35
CA ALA A 34 2.67 1.16 -2.60
C ALA A 34 1.17 1.10 -2.33
N LEU A 35 0.70 1.70 -1.22
CA LEU A 35 -0.72 1.77 -0.90
C LEU A 35 -1.51 2.58 -1.94
N TRP A 36 -1.01 3.74 -2.37
CA TRP A 36 -1.68 4.58 -3.37
C TRP A 36 -1.77 3.90 -4.73
N LEU A 37 -0.67 3.30 -5.19
CA LEU A 37 -0.64 2.52 -6.44
C LEU A 37 -1.52 1.28 -6.34
N HIS A 38 -1.55 0.60 -5.19
CA HIS A 38 -2.50 -0.49 -4.96
C HIS A 38 -3.95 -0.01 -5.07
N ARG A 39 -4.31 1.14 -4.48
CA ARG A 39 -5.68 1.67 -4.57
C ARG A 39 -6.08 1.94 -6.04
N LEU A 40 -5.15 2.42 -6.87
CA LEU A 40 -5.35 2.54 -8.33
C LEU A 40 -5.47 1.16 -9.01
N ALA A 41 -4.58 0.22 -8.71
CA ALA A 41 -4.60 -1.12 -9.25
C ALA A 41 -5.89 -1.87 -8.90
N HIS A 42 -6.35 -1.75 -7.65
CA HIS A 42 -7.60 -2.33 -7.15
C HIS A 42 -8.82 -1.74 -7.86
N TRP A 43 -8.82 -0.42 -8.10
CA TRP A 43 -9.88 0.25 -8.86
C TRP A 43 -9.97 -0.27 -10.31
N LEU A 44 -8.82 -0.52 -10.96
CA LEU A 44 -8.74 -1.15 -12.30
C LEU A 44 -9.22 -2.61 -12.24
N TRP A 45 -8.77 -3.36 -11.23
CA TRP A 45 -9.12 -4.76 -11.00
C TRP A 45 -10.63 -4.95 -10.87
N ALA A 46 -11.29 -4.10 -10.06
CA ALA A 46 -12.73 -4.10 -9.87
C ALA A 46 -13.51 -3.81 -11.16
N ARG A 47 -12.91 -3.08 -12.12
CA ARG A 47 -13.49 -2.79 -13.45
C ARG A 47 -13.20 -3.86 -14.50
N ARG A 48 -12.69 -5.03 -14.07
CA ARG A 48 -12.27 -6.13 -14.95
C ARG A 48 -11.11 -5.76 -15.90
N LEU A 49 -10.43 -4.63 -15.68
CA LEU A 49 -9.20 -4.26 -16.39
C LEU A 49 -8.01 -4.97 -15.74
N ARG A 50 -7.98 -6.30 -15.86
CA ARG A 50 -7.04 -7.18 -15.12
C ARG A 50 -5.59 -6.94 -15.51
N TRP A 51 -5.29 -6.86 -16.80
CA TRP A 51 -3.92 -6.66 -17.27
C TRP A 51 -3.36 -5.28 -16.85
N PRO A 52 -4.06 -4.15 -17.06
CA PRO A 52 -3.61 -2.85 -16.54
C PRO A 52 -3.40 -2.84 -15.02
N ALA A 53 -4.31 -3.47 -14.26
CA ALA A 53 -4.17 -3.58 -12.81
C ALA A 53 -2.89 -4.33 -12.41
N ARG A 54 -2.55 -5.42 -13.10
CA ARG A 54 -1.31 -6.18 -12.89
C ARG A 54 -0.07 -5.37 -13.25
N VAL A 55 -0.12 -4.58 -14.32
CA VAL A 55 0.98 -3.66 -14.68
C VAL A 55 1.22 -2.63 -13.59
N VAL A 56 0.17 -2.00 -13.06
CA VAL A 56 0.31 -1.03 -11.96
C VAL A 56 0.88 -1.70 -10.71
N SER A 57 0.40 -2.90 -10.34
CA SER A 57 0.94 -3.66 -9.20
C SER A 57 2.41 -4.04 -9.41
N TYR A 58 2.80 -4.45 -10.61
CA TYR A 58 4.19 -4.75 -10.95
C TYR A 58 5.09 -3.51 -10.86
N LEU A 59 4.66 -2.37 -11.41
CA LEU A 59 5.39 -1.10 -11.30
C LEU A 59 5.50 -0.65 -9.84
N SER A 60 4.44 -0.80 -9.04
CA SER A 60 4.47 -0.53 -7.60
C SER A 60 5.54 -1.37 -6.90
N ARG A 61 5.57 -2.69 -7.16
CA ARG A 61 6.61 -3.58 -6.63
C ARG A 61 8.01 -3.14 -7.03
N PHE A 62 8.21 -2.78 -8.30
CA PHE A 62 9.51 -2.34 -8.80
C PHE A 62 9.99 -1.06 -8.11
N LEU A 63 9.10 -0.08 -7.91
CA LEU A 63 9.45 1.22 -7.32
C LEU A 63 9.62 1.17 -5.80
N THR A 64 8.90 0.28 -5.11
CA THR A 64 8.78 0.32 -3.64
C THR A 64 9.31 -0.92 -2.93
N GLY A 65 9.53 -2.01 -3.65
CA GLY A 65 9.86 -3.31 -3.06
C GLY A 65 8.70 -4.02 -2.36
N ILE A 66 7.49 -3.47 -2.41
CA ILE A 66 6.28 -4.00 -1.78
C ILE A 66 5.38 -4.60 -2.86
N GLU A 67 5.05 -5.89 -2.73
CA GLU A 67 4.13 -6.57 -3.62
C GLU A 67 2.72 -6.61 -3.01
N ILE A 68 1.77 -5.95 -3.68
CA ILE A 68 0.35 -5.99 -3.29
C ILE A 68 -0.45 -6.42 -4.51
N HIS A 69 -1.13 -7.57 -4.40
CA HIS A 69 -2.02 -8.01 -5.46
C HIS A 69 -3.18 -7.01 -5.64
N PRO A 70 -3.60 -6.68 -6.88
CA PRO A 70 -4.75 -5.78 -7.10
C PRO A 70 -6.06 -6.28 -6.50
N GLY A 71 -6.18 -7.59 -6.28
CA GLY A 71 -7.36 -8.23 -5.66
C GLY A 71 -7.46 -8.06 -4.14
N ALA A 72 -6.35 -7.76 -3.47
CA ALA A 72 -6.33 -7.62 -2.02
C ALA A 72 -7.30 -6.51 -1.56
N ARG A 73 -7.93 -6.71 -0.41
CA ARG A 73 -8.84 -5.73 0.21
C ARG A 73 -8.13 -5.10 1.40
N ILE A 74 -7.90 -3.80 1.33
CA ILE A 74 -7.17 -3.04 2.37
C ILE A 74 -8.04 -1.92 2.90
N GLY A 75 -8.20 -1.89 4.23
CA GLY A 75 -8.92 -0.88 4.97
C GLY A 75 -8.26 0.52 4.97
N ARG A 76 -8.63 1.29 5.98
CA ARG A 76 -8.18 2.67 6.24
C ARG A 76 -7.00 2.67 7.20
N ARG A 77 -6.17 3.72 7.13
CA ARG A 77 -5.02 3.91 8.05
C ARG A 77 -4.12 2.67 8.10
N PHE A 78 -4.00 2.01 6.95
CA PHE A 78 -3.07 0.91 6.76
C PHE A 78 -1.68 1.49 6.58
N PHE A 79 -0.73 1.05 7.39
CA PHE A 79 0.63 1.55 7.36
C PHE A 79 1.59 0.41 7.02
N ILE A 80 2.53 0.66 6.12
CA ILE A 80 3.61 -0.26 5.81
C ILE A 80 4.91 0.48 6.14
N ASP A 81 5.57 0.06 7.21
CA ASP A 81 6.82 0.65 7.65
C ASP A 81 8.00 -0.19 7.17
N HIS A 82 9.03 0.48 6.64
CA HIS A 82 10.19 -0.17 6.05
C HIS A 82 9.87 -1.28 5.03
N GLY A 83 8.76 -1.19 4.29
CA GLY A 83 8.06 -2.33 3.63
C GLY A 83 8.79 -3.23 2.63
N MET A 84 10.10 -3.14 2.44
CA MET A 84 10.87 -4.04 1.57
C MET A 84 10.54 -5.51 1.87
N GLY A 85 10.16 -6.25 0.82
CA GLY A 85 9.87 -7.69 0.93
C GLY A 85 8.49 -8.02 1.50
N VAL A 86 7.62 -7.01 1.70
CA VAL A 86 6.20 -7.27 2.02
C VAL A 86 5.49 -7.85 0.80
N VAL A 87 4.73 -8.92 1.02
CA VAL A 87 3.92 -9.60 -0.01
C VAL A 87 2.49 -9.80 0.47
N ILE A 88 1.52 -9.25 -0.27
CA ILE A 88 0.08 -9.35 0.05
C ILE A 88 -0.64 -10.00 -1.12
N GLY A 89 -1.17 -11.21 -0.89
CA GLY A 89 -1.81 -12.07 -1.87
C GLY A 89 -3.19 -11.61 -2.33
N GLU A 90 -3.71 -12.27 -3.37
CA GLU A 90 -4.95 -11.87 -4.05
C GLU A 90 -6.18 -11.82 -3.15
N THR A 91 -6.32 -12.81 -2.27
CA THR A 91 -7.51 -12.99 -1.42
C THR A 91 -7.32 -12.39 -0.03
N ALA A 92 -6.22 -11.70 0.22
CA ALA A 92 -5.95 -11.09 1.52
C ALA A 92 -6.97 -10.00 1.85
N GLU A 93 -7.47 -10.02 3.08
CA GLU A 93 -8.30 -8.97 3.66
C GLU A 93 -7.57 -8.38 4.87
N ILE A 94 -7.25 -7.09 4.81
CA ILE A 94 -6.59 -6.34 5.85
C ILE A 94 -7.54 -5.27 6.36
N GLY A 95 -7.79 -5.28 7.67
CA GLY A 95 -8.69 -4.35 8.33
C GLY A 95 -8.13 -2.92 8.44
N ASP A 96 -8.89 -2.08 9.12
CA ASP A 96 -8.46 -0.72 9.45
C ASP A 96 -7.33 -0.75 10.50
N ASP A 97 -6.48 0.28 10.48
CA ASP A 97 -5.43 0.52 11.47
C ASP A 97 -4.33 -0.55 11.58
N CYS A 98 -4.26 -1.50 10.65
CA CYS A 98 -3.15 -2.45 10.62
C CYS A 98 -1.82 -1.75 10.25
N THR A 99 -0.74 -2.26 10.82
CA THR A 99 0.64 -1.90 10.45
C THR A 99 1.40 -3.16 10.09
N LEU A 100 2.08 -3.17 8.94
CA LEU A 100 3.03 -4.22 8.57
C LEU A 100 4.45 -3.65 8.51
N TYR A 101 5.42 -4.50 8.82
CA TYR A 101 6.84 -4.23 8.66
C TYR A 101 7.44 -5.02 7.49
N HIS A 102 8.69 -4.74 7.16
CA HIS A 102 9.48 -5.46 6.16
C HIS A 102 9.34 -6.99 6.24
N GLY A 103 9.40 -7.66 5.09
CA GLY A 103 9.43 -9.13 4.99
C GLY A 103 8.13 -9.86 5.35
N VAL A 104 7.07 -9.18 5.78
CA VAL A 104 5.79 -9.83 6.10
C VAL A 104 5.12 -10.37 4.84
N THR A 105 4.64 -11.62 4.88
CA THR A 105 3.87 -12.25 3.80
C THR A 105 2.48 -12.67 4.26
N LEU A 106 1.45 -12.19 3.55
CA LEU A 106 0.07 -12.65 3.63
C LEU A 106 -0.25 -13.43 2.34
N GLY A 107 0.16 -14.70 2.31
CA GLY A 107 0.11 -15.58 1.14
C GLY A 107 -1.06 -16.56 1.12
N GLY A 108 -0.97 -17.58 0.27
CA GLY A 108 -1.92 -18.71 0.20
C GLY A 108 -1.19 -20.03 -0.03
N THR A 109 -1.92 -21.15 0.10
CA THR A 109 -1.46 -22.53 -0.14
C THR A 109 -2.34 -23.22 -1.15
#